data_AF-A0A0P0Z456-F1
#
_entry.id   AF-A0A0P0Z456-F1
#
_cell.length_a   1.000
_cell.length_b   1.000
_cell.length_c   1.000
_cell.angle_alpha   90.00
_cell.angle_beta   90.00
_cell.angle_gamma   90.00
#
_symmetry.space_group_name_H-M   'P 1'
#
loop_
_entity.id
_entity.type
_entity.pdbx_description
1 polymer ?
#
loop_
_entity_poly.entity_id
_entity_poly.type
_entity_poly.pdbx_seq_one_letter_code
_entity_poly.pdbx_strand_id
1 'polypeptide(L)'
;MLQLTPETMRYLRNFQIKLEEKEQAKAIRRAAEQKRALGERKTAAMVETIIPILRIGQPTMFQFEGTCRYAVRVLLISRGFTWADADANALEVVRIALGKIGAKRPSWLQGQPEYREPDPTSWRHRHCAGCGGILEEFHRGTHCCEECASITRKREWQRDNRDKMNALVKAWSRANPEKIRAQAARYKARMEVRPCKHCQTPFQGLPRVEFCTPRCGYDWRRAEHARKNEQACGYCGGLFVPRPRKDRKSKSAFCSKSCFFSAIRSGGKSIFQCEAAE
;
A
#
# COMPACT_ATOMS: atom_id res chain seq x y z
N MET A 1 -50.22 -11.10 -42.69
CA MET A 1 -48.82 -11.45 -43.02
C MET A 1 -48.03 -10.17 -43.10
N LEU A 2 -47.14 -9.90 -42.15
CA LEU A 2 -46.25 -8.73 -42.24
C LEU A 2 -45.20 -9.02 -43.31
N GLN A 3 -45.35 -8.43 -44.48
CA GLN A 3 -44.35 -8.53 -45.53
C GLN A 3 -43.16 -7.66 -45.14
N LEU A 4 -42.03 -8.31 -44.84
CA LEU A 4 -40.77 -7.60 -44.62
C LEU A 4 -40.35 -6.93 -45.92
N THR A 5 -40.20 -5.61 -45.90
CA THR A 5 -39.77 -4.87 -47.07
C THR A 5 -38.33 -5.26 -47.46
N PRO A 6 -37.96 -5.17 -48.75
CA PRO A 6 -36.58 -5.43 -49.19
C PRO A 6 -35.52 -4.61 -48.44
N GLU A 7 -35.86 -3.38 -48.04
CA GLU A 7 -35.00 -2.51 -47.23
C GLU A 7 -34.76 -3.07 -45.83
N THR A 8 -35.82 -3.59 -45.17
CA THR A 8 -35.72 -4.23 -43.86
C THR A 8 -34.83 -5.48 -43.93
N MET A 9 -34.97 -6.28 -44.99
CA MET A 9 -34.12 -7.45 -45.22
C MET A 9 -32.64 -7.08 -45.44
N ARG A 10 -32.36 -5.96 -46.10
CA ARG A 10 -30.99 -5.44 -46.28
C ARG A 10 -30.38 -4.99 -44.96
N TYR A 11 -31.16 -4.29 -44.13
CA TYR A 11 -30.73 -3.86 -42.79
C TYR A 11 -30.37 -5.05 -41.89
N LEU A 12 -31.22 -6.09 -41.86
CA LEU A 12 -30.98 -7.28 -41.05
C LEU A 12 -29.72 -8.03 -41.48
N ARG A 13 -29.45 -8.17 -42.78
CA ARG A 13 -28.19 -8.77 -43.27
C ARG A 13 -26.97 -7.96 -42.85
N ASN A 14 -27.02 -6.63 -42.99
CA ASN A 14 -25.91 -5.76 -42.56
C ASN A 14 -25.68 -5.84 -41.05
N PHE A 15 -26.75 -6.00 -40.26
CA PHE A 15 -26.65 -6.19 -38.82
C PHE A 15 -26.01 -7.54 -38.46
N GLN A 16 -26.39 -8.62 -39.15
CA GLN A 16 -25.78 -9.94 -38.98
C GLN A 16 -24.29 -9.93 -39.33
N ILE A 17 -23.91 -9.36 -40.48
CA ILE A 17 -22.49 -9.23 -40.89
C ILE A 17 -21.68 -8.51 -39.81
N LYS A 18 -22.19 -7.39 -39.26
CA LYS A 18 -21.50 -6.66 -38.19
C LYS A 18 -21.36 -7.46 -36.89
N LEU A 19 -22.33 -8.32 -36.57
CA LEU A 19 -22.23 -9.22 -35.42
C LEU A 19 -21.17 -10.28 -35.66
N GLU A 20 -21.17 -10.91 -36.83
CA GLU A 20 -20.19 -11.92 -37.23
C GLU A 20 -18.77 -11.35 -37.28
N GLU A 21 -18.56 -10.16 -37.86
CA GLU A 21 -17.28 -9.46 -37.86
C GLU A 21 -16.78 -9.19 -36.42
N LYS A 22 -17.68 -8.78 -35.52
CA LYS A 22 -17.35 -8.53 -34.11
C LYS A 22 -17.00 -9.82 -33.38
N GLU A 23 -17.66 -10.92 -33.69
CA GLU A 23 -17.35 -12.24 -33.13
C GLU A 23 -16.03 -12.80 -33.66
N GLN A 24 -15.78 -12.69 -34.97
CA GLN A 24 -14.51 -13.06 -35.59
C GLN A 24 -13.35 -12.24 -35.03
N ALA A 25 -13.50 -10.92 -34.89
CA ALA A 25 -12.49 -10.06 -34.27
C ALA A 25 -12.22 -10.45 -32.80
N LYS A 26 -13.25 -10.82 -32.04
CA LYS A 26 -13.09 -11.36 -30.68
C LYS A 26 -12.37 -12.71 -30.69
N ALA A 27 -12.67 -13.59 -31.63
CA ALA A 27 -12.01 -14.90 -31.76
C ALA A 27 -10.53 -14.75 -32.13
N ILE A 28 -10.19 -13.87 -33.07
CA ILE A 28 -8.80 -13.56 -33.44
C ILE A 28 -8.04 -12.97 -32.26
N ARG A 29 -8.65 -12.05 -31.50
CA ARG A 29 -8.04 -11.50 -30.27
C ARG A 29 -7.84 -12.57 -29.21
N ARG A 30 -8.83 -13.43 -28.96
CA ARG A 30 -8.72 -14.58 -28.04
C ARG A 30 -7.63 -15.56 -28.48
N ALA A 31 -7.52 -15.84 -29.77
CA ALA A 31 -6.47 -16.72 -30.31
C ALA A 31 -5.07 -16.08 -30.21
N ALA A 32 -4.97 -14.75 -30.40
CA ALA A 32 -3.72 -14.01 -30.20
C ALA A 32 -3.33 -13.92 -28.71
N GLU A 33 -4.31 -13.83 -27.81
CA GLU A 33 -4.14 -13.86 -26.35
C GLU A 33 -3.73 -15.26 -25.87
N GLN A 34 -4.38 -16.31 -26.39
CA GLN A 34 -3.99 -17.72 -26.16
C GLN A 34 -2.57 -18.04 -26.64
N LYS A 35 -2.00 -17.26 -27.56
CA LYS A 35 -0.65 -17.48 -28.12
C LYS A 35 0.51 -16.98 -27.24
N ARG A 36 0.26 -16.43 -26.05
CA ARG A 36 1.32 -16.05 -25.10
C ARG A 36 1.41 -16.97 -23.88
N ALA A 37 1.07 -18.24 -24.05
CA ALA A 37 1.41 -19.27 -23.07
C ALA A 37 2.94 -19.53 -23.07
N LEU A 38 3.50 -19.71 -21.87
CA LEU A 38 4.88 -20.13 -21.72
C LEU A 38 5.03 -21.56 -22.25
N GLY A 39 5.92 -21.77 -23.23
CA GLY A 39 6.17 -23.10 -23.76
C GLY A 39 6.65 -24.08 -22.67
N GLU A 40 6.24 -25.35 -22.79
CA GLU A 40 6.43 -26.39 -21.76
C GLU A 40 7.87 -26.46 -21.23
N ARG A 41 8.87 -26.44 -22.12
CA ARG A 41 10.30 -26.46 -21.74
C ARG A 41 10.70 -25.28 -20.85
N LYS A 42 10.18 -24.07 -21.13
CA LYS A 42 10.46 -22.87 -20.33
C LYS A 42 9.74 -22.94 -18.98
N THR A 43 8.51 -23.43 -18.97
CA THR A 43 7.73 -23.68 -17.75
C THR A 43 8.46 -24.65 -16.83
N ALA A 44 8.93 -25.79 -17.37
CA ALA A 44 9.69 -26.79 -16.62
C ALA A 44 10.96 -26.20 -15.99
N ALA A 45 11.74 -25.42 -16.74
CA ALA A 45 12.96 -24.79 -16.22
C ALA A 45 12.67 -23.81 -15.06
N MET A 46 11.59 -23.02 -15.14
CA MET A 46 11.19 -22.13 -14.04
C MET A 46 10.70 -22.91 -12.82
N VAL A 47 9.95 -23.98 -13.03
CA VAL A 47 9.49 -24.88 -11.96
C VAL A 47 10.67 -25.46 -11.17
N GLU A 48 11.68 -26.00 -11.85
CA GLU A 48 12.88 -26.56 -11.21
C GLU A 48 13.67 -25.50 -10.42
N THR A 49 13.67 -24.26 -10.88
CA THR A 49 14.32 -23.14 -10.16
C THR A 49 13.57 -22.77 -8.88
N ILE A 50 12.24 -22.89 -8.86
CA ILE A 50 11.38 -22.43 -7.75
C ILE A 50 11.24 -23.47 -6.64
N ILE A 51 11.29 -24.77 -6.98
CA ILE A 51 11.12 -25.87 -6.02
C ILE A 51 12.02 -25.72 -4.78
N PRO A 52 13.33 -25.45 -4.88
CA PRO A 52 14.19 -25.31 -3.70
C PRO A 52 13.75 -24.17 -2.76
N ILE A 53 13.29 -23.05 -3.32
CA ILE A 53 12.83 -21.88 -2.54
C ILE A 53 11.56 -22.23 -1.77
N LEU A 54 10.59 -22.89 -2.42
CA LEU A 54 9.34 -23.29 -1.78
C LEU A 54 9.56 -24.32 -0.66
N ARG A 55 10.52 -25.25 -0.82
CA ARG A 55 10.87 -26.25 0.21
C ARG A 55 11.42 -25.65 1.50
N ILE A 56 12.05 -24.48 1.44
CA ILE A 56 12.57 -23.76 2.60
C ILE A 56 11.45 -23.06 3.40
N GLY A 57 10.26 -22.91 2.81
CA GLY A 57 9.13 -22.22 3.43
C GLY A 57 8.71 -22.80 4.78
N GLN A 58 8.82 -22.01 5.84
CA GLN A 58 8.43 -22.32 7.22
C GLN A 58 7.58 -21.18 7.81
N PRO A 59 6.43 -21.45 8.45
CA PRO A 59 5.93 -22.76 8.89
C PRO A 59 5.19 -23.57 7.82
N THR A 60 4.98 -23.01 6.61
CA THR A 60 4.29 -23.70 5.53
C THR A 60 5.04 -23.56 4.21
N MET A 61 4.88 -24.56 3.34
CA MET A 61 5.41 -24.56 1.96
C MET A 61 4.84 -23.42 1.10
N PHE A 62 3.79 -22.74 1.57
CA PHE A 62 3.16 -21.59 0.90
C PHE A 62 3.79 -20.24 1.29
N GLN A 63 4.70 -20.19 2.28
CA GLN A 63 5.29 -18.95 2.77
C GLN A 63 5.87 -18.07 1.64
N PHE A 64 6.52 -18.68 0.66
CA PHE A 64 7.17 -17.98 -0.45
C PHE A 64 6.35 -17.97 -1.75
N GLU A 65 5.09 -18.42 -1.74
CA GLU A 65 4.25 -18.49 -2.94
C GLU A 65 4.13 -17.13 -3.64
N GLY A 66 3.77 -16.09 -2.87
CA GLY A 66 3.60 -14.73 -3.40
C GLY A 66 4.91 -14.16 -3.97
N THR A 67 6.03 -14.40 -3.29
CA THR A 67 7.35 -13.94 -3.73
C THR A 67 7.78 -14.63 -5.02
N CYS A 68 7.62 -15.96 -5.11
CA CYS A 68 7.92 -16.72 -6.32
C CYS A 68 7.04 -16.29 -7.49
N ARG A 69 5.72 -16.12 -7.29
CA ARG A 69 4.80 -15.63 -8.32
C ARG A 69 5.18 -14.23 -8.79
N TYR A 70 5.50 -13.32 -7.86
CA TYR A 70 5.97 -11.98 -8.19
C TYR A 70 7.25 -12.01 -9.03
N ALA A 71 8.25 -12.80 -8.64
CA ALA A 71 9.52 -12.90 -9.35
C ALA A 71 9.34 -13.42 -10.79
N VAL A 72 8.56 -14.50 -10.98
CA VAL A 72 8.26 -15.04 -12.31
C VAL A 72 7.50 -14.01 -13.15
N ARG A 73 6.51 -13.33 -12.57
CA ARG A 73 5.73 -12.32 -13.28
C ARG A 73 6.60 -11.16 -13.75
N VAL A 74 7.46 -10.61 -12.88
CA VAL A 74 8.41 -9.53 -13.24
C VAL A 74 9.33 -9.98 -14.36
N LEU A 75 9.84 -11.21 -14.29
CA LEU A 75 10.69 -11.79 -15.33
C LEU A 75 9.94 -11.90 -16.67
N LEU A 76 8.70 -12.36 -16.69
CA LEU A 76 7.90 -12.46 -17.91
C LEU A 76 7.54 -11.09 -18.49
N ILE A 77 7.17 -10.11 -17.65
CA ILE A 77 6.91 -8.74 -18.10
C ILE A 77 8.16 -8.13 -18.76
N SER A 78 9.34 -8.36 -18.17
CA SER A 78 10.61 -7.88 -18.75
C SER A 78 10.92 -8.51 -20.13
N ARG A 79 10.27 -9.63 -20.45
CA ARG A 79 10.37 -10.34 -21.75
C ARG A 79 9.21 -9.99 -22.69
N GLY A 80 8.43 -8.96 -22.39
CA GLY A 80 7.36 -8.45 -23.26
C GLY A 80 6.00 -9.13 -23.09
N PHE A 81 5.81 -9.95 -22.06
CA PHE A 81 4.48 -10.47 -21.73
C PHE A 81 3.59 -9.32 -21.24
N THR A 82 2.29 -9.38 -21.55
CA THR A 82 1.33 -8.47 -20.89
C THR A 82 1.24 -8.82 -19.42
N TRP A 83 0.77 -7.88 -18.60
CA TRP A 83 0.63 -8.13 -17.17
C TRP A 83 -0.29 -9.33 -16.87
N ALA A 84 -1.41 -9.44 -17.59
CA ALA A 84 -2.37 -10.54 -17.45
C ALA A 84 -1.75 -11.90 -17.83
N ASP A 85 -1.08 -11.98 -18.99
CA ASP A 85 -0.43 -13.22 -19.43
C ASP A 85 0.70 -13.63 -18.48
N ALA A 86 1.51 -12.67 -18.05
CA ALA A 86 2.61 -12.91 -17.12
C ALA A 86 2.11 -13.42 -15.77
N ASP A 87 0.99 -12.87 -15.26
CA ASP A 87 0.41 -13.30 -14.00
C ASP A 87 -0.23 -14.69 -14.09
N ALA A 88 -0.92 -15.00 -15.19
CA ALA A 88 -1.48 -16.33 -15.45
C ALA A 88 -0.39 -17.40 -15.56
N ASN A 89 0.68 -17.15 -16.33
CA ASN A 89 1.80 -18.06 -16.45
C ASN A 89 2.59 -18.20 -15.13
N ALA A 90 2.76 -17.12 -14.37
CA ALA A 90 3.42 -17.16 -13.07
C ALA A 90 2.62 -18.00 -12.05
N LEU A 91 1.29 -17.85 -12.02
CA LEU A 91 0.40 -18.68 -11.22
C LEU A 91 0.55 -20.16 -11.59
N GLU A 92 0.56 -20.47 -12.88
CA GLU A 92 0.67 -21.85 -13.36
C GLU A 92 2.01 -22.49 -13.00
N VAL A 93 3.13 -21.78 -13.22
CA VAL A 93 4.48 -22.23 -12.83
C VAL A 93 4.52 -22.55 -11.32
N VAL A 94 4.02 -21.65 -10.47
CA VAL A 94 4.03 -21.85 -9.02
C VAL A 94 3.08 -22.97 -8.60
N ARG A 95 1.92 -23.11 -9.25
CA ARG A 95 0.97 -24.21 -9.01
C ARG A 95 1.60 -25.57 -9.30
N ILE A 96 2.29 -25.72 -10.44
CA ILE A 96 3.00 -26.95 -10.82
C ILE A 96 4.12 -27.24 -9.81
N ALA A 97 4.91 -26.22 -9.43
CA ALA A 97 5.98 -26.38 -8.45
C ALA A 97 5.46 -26.85 -7.08
N LEU A 98 4.38 -26.26 -6.58
CA LEU A 98 3.71 -26.66 -5.33
C LEU A 98 3.17 -28.10 -5.42
N GLY A 99 2.59 -28.48 -6.57
CA GLY A 99 2.15 -29.84 -6.82
C GLY A 99 3.29 -30.85 -6.78
N LYS A 100 4.44 -30.55 -7.41
CA LYS A 100 5.63 -31.41 -7.40
C LYS A 100 6.23 -31.64 -6.01
N ILE A 101 6.11 -30.67 -5.10
CA ILE A 101 6.58 -30.84 -3.70
C ILE A 101 5.50 -31.46 -2.79
N GLY A 102 4.34 -31.85 -3.32
CA GLY A 102 3.26 -32.46 -2.55
C GLY A 102 2.51 -31.49 -1.63
N ALA A 103 2.61 -30.17 -1.85
CA ALA A 103 1.93 -29.19 -1.03
C ALA A 103 0.40 -29.26 -1.27
N LYS A 104 -0.36 -29.61 -0.23
CA LYS A 104 -1.82 -29.58 -0.25
C LYS A 104 -2.32 -28.22 0.21
N ARG A 105 -3.07 -27.53 -0.64
CA ARG A 105 -3.71 -26.28 -0.22
C ARG A 105 -4.78 -26.60 0.83
N PRO A 106 -4.85 -25.84 1.93
CA PRO A 106 -5.99 -25.93 2.82
C PRO A 106 -7.27 -25.63 2.01
N SER A 107 -8.37 -26.30 2.35
CA SER A 107 -9.67 -25.91 1.80
C SER A 107 -9.98 -24.46 2.19
N TRP A 108 -10.90 -23.81 1.46
CA TRP A 108 -11.29 -22.43 1.79
C TRP A 108 -11.69 -22.29 3.27
N LEU A 109 -12.46 -23.25 3.78
CA LEU A 109 -12.85 -23.33 5.19
C LEU A 109 -11.63 -23.42 6.10
N GLN A 110 -10.65 -24.27 5.75
CA GLN A 110 -9.40 -24.42 6.50
C GLN A 110 -8.50 -23.19 6.50
N GLY A 111 -8.62 -22.35 5.47
CA GLY A 111 -7.91 -21.08 5.36
C GLY A 111 -8.57 -19.94 6.14
N GLN A 112 -9.77 -20.15 6.68
CA GLN A 112 -10.46 -19.13 7.46
C GLN A 112 -9.85 -19.00 8.87
N PRO A 113 -9.78 -17.79 9.45
CA PRO A 113 -9.37 -17.58 10.84
C PRO A 113 -10.11 -18.50 11.82
N GLU A 114 -11.39 -18.76 11.56
CA GLU A 114 -12.29 -19.58 12.35
C GLU A 114 -11.89 -21.06 12.41
N TYR A 115 -11.11 -21.57 11.43
CA TYR A 115 -10.66 -22.96 11.43
C TYR A 115 -9.38 -23.19 12.25
N ARG A 116 -8.60 -22.13 12.54
CA ARG A 116 -7.33 -22.26 13.27
C ARG A 116 -7.50 -22.60 14.74
N GLU A 117 -8.69 -22.42 15.31
CA GLU A 117 -8.92 -22.56 16.74
C GLU A 117 -10.21 -23.34 16.99
N PRO A 118 -10.17 -24.42 17.80
CA PRO A 118 -11.33 -25.27 18.05
C PRO A 118 -12.42 -24.61 18.91
N ASP A 119 -12.25 -23.35 19.32
CA ASP A 119 -13.25 -22.65 20.13
C ASP A 119 -13.26 -21.13 19.87
N PRO A 120 -14.25 -20.60 19.13
CA PRO A 120 -14.45 -19.16 18.95
C PRO A 120 -14.78 -18.41 20.26
N THR A 121 -14.99 -19.09 21.38
CA THR A 121 -15.05 -18.46 22.72
C THR A 121 -13.72 -18.39 23.45
N SER A 122 -12.67 -19.06 22.95
CA SER A 122 -11.33 -19.06 23.54
C SER A 122 -10.43 -17.90 23.09
N TRP A 123 -10.95 -16.96 22.29
CA TRP A 123 -10.34 -15.65 22.08
C TRP A 123 -10.31 -14.92 23.42
N ARG A 124 -9.34 -15.27 24.26
CA ARG A 124 -8.85 -14.40 25.33
C ARG A 124 -8.25 -13.23 24.59
N HIS A 125 -9.10 -12.25 24.29
CA HIS A 125 -8.67 -10.98 23.77
C HIS A 125 -7.64 -10.46 24.75
N ARG A 126 -6.35 -10.61 24.43
CA ARG A 126 -5.29 -10.12 25.34
C ARG A 126 -5.35 -8.60 25.45
N HIS A 127 -6.09 -7.94 24.56
CA HIS A 127 -6.26 -6.50 24.53
C HIS A 127 -7.72 -6.13 24.30
N CYS A 128 -8.17 -5.10 24.99
CA CYS A 128 -9.48 -4.49 24.84
C CYS A 128 -9.66 -3.95 23.41
N ALA A 129 -10.76 -4.29 22.74
CA ALA A 129 -11.07 -3.81 21.38
C ALA A 129 -11.25 -2.28 21.28
N GLY A 130 -11.61 -1.61 22.39
CA GLY A 130 -11.84 -0.17 22.44
C GLY A 130 -10.56 0.65 22.64
N CYS A 131 -9.80 0.36 23.70
CA CYS A 131 -8.62 1.13 24.10
C CYS A 131 -7.28 0.46 23.79
N GLY A 132 -7.27 -0.84 23.47
CA GLY A 132 -6.04 -1.62 23.28
C GLY A 132 -5.31 -2.00 24.56
N GLY A 133 -5.86 -1.70 25.75
CA GLY A 133 -5.27 -2.08 27.03
C GLY A 133 -5.32 -3.59 27.26
N ILE A 134 -4.32 -4.14 27.97
CA ILE A 134 -4.23 -5.59 28.23
C ILE A 134 -5.43 -6.04 29.09
N LEU A 135 -6.11 -7.11 28.69
CA LEU A 135 -7.20 -7.72 29.48
C LEU A 135 -6.64 -8.82 30.37
N GLU A 136 -7.23 -8.97 31.55
CA GLU A 136 -6.89 -10.05 32.47
C GLU A 136 -7.19 -11.41 31.86
N GLU A 137 -6.42 -12.42 32.26
CA GLU A 137 -6.40 -13.75 31.64
C GLU A 137 -7.76 -14.49 31.70
N PHE A 138 -8.67 -14.08 32.60
CA PHE A 138 -10.01 -14.65 32.76
C PHE A 138 -11.13 -13.67 32.40
N HIS A 139 -10.82 -12.58 31.71
CA HIS A 139 -11.83 -11.63 31.28
C HIS A 139 -12.68 -12.22 30.15
N ARG A 140 -13.99 -12.40 30.40
CA ARG A 140 -14.92 -13.04 29.44
C ARG A 140 -15.37 -12.12 28.31
N GLY A 141 -14.99 -10.84 28.34
CA GLY A 141 -15.44 -9.83 27.37
C GLY A 141 -14.34 -9.36 26.43
N THR A 142 -14.75 -8.77 25.31
CA THR A 142 -13.84 -8.14 24.33
C THR A 142 -13.35 -6.73 24.75
N HIS A 143 -13.93 -6.17 25.82
CA HIS A 143 -13.69 -4.80 26.29
C HIS A 143 -13.36 -4.78 27.79
N CYS A 144 -12.44 -3.91 28.22
CA CYS A 144 -12.06 -3.80 29.63
C CYS A 144 -13.15 -3.19 30.53
N CYS A 145 -14.06 -2.39 29.94
CA CYS A 145 -15.15 -1.73 30.64
C CYS A 145 -16.34 -1.48 29.69
N GLU A 146 -17.50 -1.20 30.26
CA GLU A 146 -18.73 -0.88 29.51
C GLU A 146 -18.57 0.37 28.64
N GLU A 147 -17.78 1.34 29.08
CA GLU A 147 -17.50 2.55 28.29
C GLU A 147 -16.76 2.21 26.99
N CYS A 148 -15.74 1.35 27.06
CA CYS A 148 -15.05 0.86 25.85
C CYS A 148 -16.01 0.10 24.94
N ALA A 149 -16.89 -0.74 25.50
CA ALA A 149 -17.89 -1.48 24.72
C ALA A 149 -18.88 -0.52 24.02
N SER A 150 -19.37 0.50 24.73
CA SER A 150 -20.27 1.53 24.20
C SER A 150 -19.61 2.35 23.10
N ILE A 151 -18.35 2.76 23.28
CA ILE A 151 -17.58 3.50 22.26
C ILE A 151 -17.38 2.65 21.00
N THR A 152 -17.00 1.38 21.14
CA THR A 152 -16.82 0.46 20.01
C THR A 152 -18.13 0.28 19.26
N ARG A 153 -19.23 -0.05 19.97
CA ARG A 153 -20.57 -0.21 19.38
C ARG A 153 -21.03 1.06 18.65
N LYS A 154 -20.77 2.24 19.23
CA LYS A 154 -21.07 3.52 18.59
C LYS A 154 -20.27 3.73 17.31
N ARG A 155 -18.98 3.39 17.29
CA ARG A 155 -18.11 3.48 16.10
C ARG A 155 -18.54 2.50 15.01
N GLU A 156 -18.90 1.28 15.37
CA GLU A 156 -19.43 0.27 14.45
C GLU A 156 -20.75 0.74 13.84
N TRP A 157 -21.69 1.18 14.67
CA TRP A 157 -22.95 1.76 14.18
C TRP A 157 -22.72 2.94 13.23
N GLN A 158 -21.78 3.84 13.55
CA GLN A 158 -21.41 4.97 12.67
C GLN A 158 -20.80 4.50 11.34
N ARG A 159 -20.03 3.42 11.34
CA ARG A 159 -19.43 2.84 10.14
C ARG A 159 -20.50 2.23 9.24
N ASP A 160 -21.38 1.42 9.82
CA ASP A 160 -22.45 0.73 9.09
C ASP A 160 -23.51 1.70 8.59
N ASN A 161 -23.72 2.81 9.32
CA ASN A 161 -24.66 3.86 8.96
C ASN A 161 -23.98 5.10 8.38
N ARG A 162 -22.76 4.97 7.83
CA ARG A 162 -21.98 6.10 7.30
C ARG A 162 -22.77 6.90 6.27
N ASP A 163 -23.48 6.23 5.36
CA ASP A 163 -24.27 6.88 4.32
C ASP A 163 -25.49 7.61 4.90
N LYS A 164 -26.17 7.02 5.89
CA LYS A 164 -27.27 7.68 6.61
C LYS A 164 -26.78 8.93 7.35
N MET A 165 -25.64 8.84 8.04
CA MET A 165 -25.04 9.98 8.73
C MET A 165 -24.65 11.09 7.75
N ASN A 166 -24.06 10.74 6.61
CA ASN A 166 -23.73 11.70 5.55
C ASN A 166 -24.99 12.36 4.97
N ALA A 167 -26.06 11.58 4.76
CA ALA A 167 -27.34 12.09 4.28
C ALA A 167 -27.98 13.06 5.29
N LEU A 168 -27.96 12.73 6.59
CA LEU A 168 -28.44 13.62 7.66
C LEU A 168 -27.64 14.92 7.73
N VAL A 169 -26.30 14.85 7.67
CA VAL A 169 -25.44 16.05 7.65
C VAL A 169 -25.74 16.93 6.43
N LYS A 170 -25.94 16.34 5.25
CA LYS A 170 -26.33 17.08 4.04
C LYS A 170 -27.72 17.69 4.16
N ALA A 171 -28.70 16.96 4.66
CA ALA A 171 -30.06 17.44 4.88
C ALA A 171 -30.08 18.60 5.89
N TRP A 172 -29.40 18.45 7.02
CA TRP A 172 -29.24 19.52 8.01
C TRP A 172 -28.58 20.75 7.41
N SER A 173 -27.52 20.56 6.61
CA SER A 173 -26.81 21.65 5.94
C SER A 173 -27.68 22.43 4.96
N ARG A 174 -28.54 21.72 4.20
CA ARG A 174 -29.51 22.32 3.29
C ARG A 174 -30.63 23.05 4.03
N ALA A 175 -31.07 22.51 5.16
CA ALA A 175 -32.13 23.12 5.99
C ALA A 175 -31.62 24.32 6.81
N ASN A 176 -30.31 24.44 7.05
CA ASN A 176 -29.72 25.48 7.91
C ASN A 176 -28.60 26.27 7.20
N PRO A 177 -28.85 26.86 6.01
CA PRO A 177 -27.81 27.56 5.26
C PRO A 177 -27.26 28.78 6.03
N GLU A 178 -28.10 29.46 6.80
CA GLU A 178 -27.70 30.62 7.60
C GLU A 178 -26.73 30.25 8.73
N LYS A 179 -26.97 29.12 9.43
CA LYS A 179 -26.04 28.65 10.48
C LYS A 179 -24.68 28.30 9.90
N ILE A 180 -24.66 27.68 8.71
CA ILE A 180 -23.41 27.37 8.01
C ILE A 180 -22.70 28.66 7.58
N ARG A 181 -23.41 29.63 7.02
CA ARG A 181 -22.84 30.94 6.66
C ARG A 181 -22.31 31.68 7.87
N ALA A 182 -23.04 31.71 8.97
CA ALA A 182 -22.61 32.34 10.22
C ALA A 182 -21.38 31.64 10.81
N GLN A 183 -21.32 30.30 10.77
CA GLN A 183 -20.14 29.54 11.19
C GLN A 183 -18.94 29.81 10.27
N ALA A 184 -19.14 29.84 8.96
CA ALA A 184 -18.10 30.18 7.98
C ALA A 184 -17.59 31.62 8.16
N ALA A 185 -18.48 32.57 8.45
CA ALA A 185 -18.13 33.96 8.76
C ALA A 185 -17.30 34.05 10.06
N ARG A 186 -17.72 33.36 11.14
CA ARG A 186 -16.92 33.24 12.38
C ARG A 186 -15.56 32.61 12.12
N TYR A 187 -15.49 31.58 11.28
CA TYR A 187 -14.24 30.91 10.91
C TYR A 187 -13.31 31.86 10.13
N LYS A 188 -13.85 32.58 9.14
CA LYS A 188 -13.13 33.57 8.33
C LYS A 188 -12.66 34.77 9.14
N ALA A 189 -13.49 35.27 10.07
CA ALA A 189 -13.14 36.37 10.97
C ALA A 189 -11.98 36.03 11.91
N ARG A 190 -11.79 34.75 12.24
CA ARG A 190 -10.62 34.26 13.01
C ARG A 190 -9.37 34.06 12.16
N MET A 191 -9.47 34.16 10.84
CA MET A 191 -8.30 33.99 9.98
C MET A 191 -7.53 35.28 9.86
N GLU A 192 -6.27 35.22 10.25
CA GLU A 192 -5.33 36.33 10.13
C GLU A 192 -4.42 36.10 8.92
N VAL A 193 -4.08 37.18 8.21
CA VAL A 193 -3.05 37.14 7.16
C VAL A 193 -1.69 37.12 7.85
N ARG A 194 -0.94 36.04 7.66
CA ARG A 194 0.37 35.85 8.30
C ARG A 194 1.37 35.29 7.30
N PRO A 195 2.67 35.60 7.43
CA PRO A 195 3.68 35.03 6.56
C PRO A 195 3.89 33.54 6.88
N CYS A 196 4.05 32.72 5.84
CA CYS A 196 4.40 31.32 5.99
C CYS A 196 5.79 31.17 6.63
N LYS A 197 5.93 30.34 7.69
CA LYS A 197 7.24 30.08 8.33
C LYS A 197 8.29 29.46 7.40
N HIS A 198 7.89 28.91 6.25
CA HIS A 198 8.80 28.29 5.28
C HIS A 198 9.17 29.23 4.13
N CYS A 199 8.18 29.69 3.36
CA CYS A 199 8.37 30.44 2.13
C CYS A 199 8.06 31.94 2.26
N GLN A 200 7.67 32.40 3.46
CA GLN A 200 7.29 33.79 3.79
C GLN A 200 6.09 34.36 3.02
N THR A 201 5.55 33.65 2.03
CA THR A 201 4.34 34.05 1.32
C THR A 201 3.19 34.31 2.30
N PRO A 202 2.50 35.46 2.23
CA PRO A 202 1.36 35.75 3.08
C PRO A 202 0.22 34.77 2.77
N PHE A 203 -0.40 34.23 3.79
CA PHE A 203 -1.56 33.36 3.65
C PHE A 203 -2.58 33.65 4.76
N GLN A 204 -3.85 33.40 4.46
CA GLN A 204 -4.95 33.56 5.40
C GLN A 204 -5.28 32.20 6.03
N GLY A 205 -5.16 32.08 7.35
CA GLY A 205 -5.40 30.82 8.06
C GLY A 205 -5.72 30.99 9.54
N LEU A 206 -6.16 29.91 10.19
CA LEU A 206 -6.37 29.90 11.63
C LEU A 206 -5.07 30.17 12.39
N PRO A 207 -5.10 30.74 13.60
CA PRO A 207 -3.92 31.06 14.40
C PRO A 207 -2.96 29.88 14.61
N ARG A 208 -3.47 28.64 14.71
CA ARG A 208 -2.67 27.42 14.85
C ARG A 208 -1.97 26.93 13.59
N VAL A 209 -2.33 27.44 12.41
CA VAL A 209 -1.77 27.00 11.12
C VAL A 209 -0.58 27.87 10.77
N GLU A 210 0.63 27.32 10.78
CA GLU A 210 1.88 28.09 10.62
C GLU A 210 2.41 28.13 9.17
N PHE A 211 1.80 27.35 8.27
CA PHE A 211 2.27 27.16 6.90
C PHE A 211 1.13 27.37 5.91
N CYS A 212 1.42 27.97 4.75
CA CYS A 212 0.44 28.19 3.69
C CYS A 212 -0.08 26.89 3.07
N THR A 213 0.73 25.83 3.06
CA THR A 213 0.38 24.51 2.52
C THR A 213 0.94 23.39 3.38
N PRO A 214 0.35 22.18 3.34
CA PRO A 214 0.92 20.99 3.97
C PRO A 214 2.35 20.71 3.50
N ARG A 215 2.66 21.05 2.24
CA ARG A 215 3.98 20.88 1.65
C ARG A 215 5.02 21.79 2.31
N CYS A 216 4.72 23.08 2.48
CA CYS A 216 5.60 24.01 3.20
C CYS A 216 5.87 23.55 4.63
N GLY A 217 4.86 23.03 5.34
CA GLY A 217 5.04 22.47 6.68
C GLY A 217 5.89 21.20 6.71
N TYR A 218 5.89 20.41 5.65
CA TYR A 218 6.78 19.26 5.49
C TYR A 218 8.21 19.68 5.18
N ASP A 219 8.39 20.61 4.23
CA ASP A 219 9.72 21.10 3.83
C ASP A 219 10.40 21.88 4.96
N TRP A 220 9.66 22.69 5.71
CA TRP A 220 10.18 23.34 6.92
C TRP A 220 10.62 22.36 7.99
N ARG A 221 9.80 21.34 8.31
CA ARG A 221 10.17 20.30 9.28
C ARG A 221 11.40 19.51 8.83
N ARG A 222 11.53 19.25 7.54
CA ARG A 222 12.70 18.59 6.95
C ARG A 222 13.96 19.47 7.08
N ALA A 223 13.86 20.76 6.75
CA ALA A 223 14.97 21.71 6.86
C ALA A 223 15.38 21.98 8.32
N GLU A 224 14.41 22.07 9.24
CA GLU A 224 14.64 22.17 10.69
C GLU A 224 15.31 20.90 11.24
N HIS A 225 14.84 19.72 10.83
CA HIS A 225 15.48 18.45 11.17
C HIS A 225 16.90 18.36 10.62
N ALA A 226 17.14 18.86 9.40
CA ALA A 226 18.48 18.94 8.81
C ALA A 226 19.39 19.80 9.68
N ARG A 227 19.03 21.06 9.94
CA ARG A 227 19.81 21.98 10.78
C ARG A 227 20.13 21.42 12.18
N LYS A 228 19.15 20.79 12.84
CA LYS A 228 19.34 20.20 14.18
C LYS A 228 20.21 18.95 14.22
N ASN A 229 20.35 18.26 13.09
CA ASN A 229 21.07 16.99 13.02
C ASN A 229 22.24 17.03 12.04
N GLU A 230 22.63 18.21 11.55
CA GLU A 230 23.86 18.38 10.80
C GLU A 230 25.05 18.00 11.69
N GLN A 231 25.92 17.17 11.16
CA GLN A 231 27.13 16.72 11.80
C GLN A 231 28.23 16.59 10.74
N ALA A 232 29.47 16.84 11.12
CA ALA A 232 30.61 16.63 10.25
C ALA A 232 30.81 15.12 10.00
N CYS A 233 31.11 14.76 8.76
CA CYS A 233 31.52 13.41 8.40
C CYS A 233 32.86 13.09 9.07
N GLY A 234 32.94 11.98 9.82
CA GLY A 234 34.16 11.54 10.50
C GLY A 234 35.33 11.16 9.57
N TYR A 235 35.15 11.22 8.24
CA TYR A 235 36.21 10.97 7.26
C TYR A 235 36.53 12.21 6.43
N CYS A 236 35.55 12.76 5.72
CA CYS A 236 35.76 13.89 4.81
C CYS A 236 35.48 15.26 5.43
N GLY A 237 35.06 15.34 6.69
CA GLY A 237 34.70 16.61 7.36
C GLY A 237 33.40 17.27 6.87
N GLY A 238 32.89 16.91 5.68
CA GLY A 238 31.68 17.50 5.11
C GLY A 238 30.44 17.35 6.00
N LEU A 239 29.66 18.42 6.13
CA LEU A 239 28.42 18.42 6.89
C LEU A 239 27.37 17.54 6.20
N PHE A 240 26.68 16.72 6.98
CA PHE A 240 25.58 15.90 6.49
C PHE A 240 24.55 15.63 7.58
N VAL A 241 23.35 15.24 7.14
CA VAL A 241 22.25 14.86 8.03
C VAL A 241 22.13 13.34 8.06
N PRO A 242 22.33 12.68 9.22
CA PRO A 242 22.18 11.24 9.32
C PRO A 242 20.73 10.84 9.06
N ARG A 243 20.53 9.75 8.31
CA ARG A 243 19.20 9.15 8.22
C ARG A 243 18.86 8.51 9.56
N PRO A 244 17.66 8.74 10.12
CA PRO A 244 17.25 8.08 11.36
C PRO A 244 17.25 6.57 11.14
N ARG A 245 18.03 5.84 11.95
CA ARG A 245 18.01 4.38 11.97
C ARG A 245 16.87 3.87 12.86
N LYS A 246 16.46 2.62 12.65
CA LYS A 246 15.42 1.96 13.45
C LYS A 246 15.85 1.83 14.91
N ASP A 247 17.13 1.58 15.15
CA ASP A 247 17.81 1.69 16.44
C ASP A 247 18.16 3.17 16.69
N ARG A 248 17.32 3.89 17.43
CA ARG A 248 17.53 5.32 17.75
C ARG A 248 18.83 5.63 18.52
N LYS A 249 19.63 4.62 18.87
CA LYS A 249 20.83 4.73 19.69
C LYS A 249 22.09 5.13 18.89
N SER A 250 22.16 4.85 17.60
CA SER A 250 23.36 5.15 16.80
C SER A 250 23.07 6.14 15.66
N LYS A 251 23.73 7.31 15.69
CA LYS A 251 23.79 8.22 14.53
C LYS A 251 24.89 7.72 13.59
N SER A 252 24.65 7.70 12.28
CA SER A 252 25.71 7.36 11.32
C SER A 252 26.82 8.41 11.40
N ALA A 253 28.08 8.03 11.54
CA ALA A 253 29.21 8.98 11.62
C ALA A 253 29.72 9.49 10.25
N PHE A 254 29.22 8.93 9.14
CA PHE A 254 29.74 9.19 7.80
C PHE A 254 28.63 9.59 6.82
N CYS A 255 28.93 10.55 5.94
CA CYS A 255 27.97 11.09 4.97
C CYS A 255 27.57 10.11 3.87
N SER A 256 28.40 9.10 3.59
CA SER A 256 28.24 8.16 2.49
C SER A 256 28.88 6.81 2.82
N LYS A 257 28.48 5.78 2.07
CA LYS A 257 29.12 4.44 2.16
C LYS A 257 30.60 4.51 1.77
N SER A 258 30.97 5.35 0.80
CA SER A 258 32.37 5.52 0.40
C SER A 258 33.21 6.09 1.54
N CYS A 259 32.76 7.16 2.21
CA CYS A 259 33.46 7.71 3.37
C CYS A 259 33.59 6.70 4.52
N PHE A 260 32.55 5.91 4.76
CA PHE A 260 32.60 4.82 5.75
C PHE A 260 33.68 3.78 5.41
N PHE A 261 33.69 3.25 4.18
CA PHE A 261 34.70 2.24 3.77
C PHE A 261 36.11 2.82 3.69
N SER A 262 36.25 4.09 3.31
CA SER A 262 37.57 4.73 3.31
C SER A 262 38.10 4.95 4.72
N ALA A 263 37.26 5.35 5.68
CA ALA A 263 37.65 5.43 7.09
C ALA A 263 38.10 4.08 7.66
N ILE A 264 37.44 2.98 7.28
CA ILE A 264 37.85 1.62 7.67
C ILE A 264 39.22 1.29 7.07
N ARG A 265 39.42 1.56 5.76
CA ARG A 265 40.69 1.26 5.07
C ARG A 265 41.86 2.07 5.59
N SER A 266 41.65 3.31 6.03
CA SER A 266 42.69 4.16 6.62
C SER A 266 42.91 3.91 8.12
N GLY A 267 42.35 2.83 8.70
CA GLY A 267 42.52 2.50 10.11
C GLY A 267 41.93 3.55 11.06
N GLY A 268 40.87 4.25 10.63
CA GLY A 268 40.23 5.32 11.40
C GLY A 268 40.98 6.65 11.38
N LYS A 269 42.13 6.76 10.71
CA LYS A 269 42.81 8.06 10.53
C LYS A 269 42.01 8.90 9.53
N SER A 270 41.49 10.04 9.99
CA SER A 270 40.85 11.03 9.12
C SER A 270 41.90 11.63 8.19
N ILE A 271 41.60 11.70 6.89
CA ILE A 271 42.53 12.28 5.89
C ILE A 271 42.55 13.81 5.93
N PHE A 272 41.64 14.44 6.69
CA PHE A 272 41.63 15.90 6.88
C PHE A 272 42.82 16.33 7.75
N GLN A 273 43.99 16.49 7.12
CA GLN A 273 45.02 17.39 7.59
C GLN A 273 44.60 18.78 7.12
N CYS A 274 44.23 19.67 8.04
CA CYS A 274 44.05 21.09 7.71
C CYS A 274 45.37 21.62 7.17
N GLU A 275 45.50 21.73 5.85
CA GLU A 275 46.43 22.69 5.26
C GLU A 275 45.85 24.07 5.59
N ALA A 276 46.41 24.70 6.63
CA ALA A 276 46.11 26.08 6.97
C ALA A 276 46.50 26.93 5.76
N ALA A 277 45.51 27.49 5.07
CA ALA A 277 45.75 28.57 4.13
C ALA A 277 46.12 29.81 4.96
N GLU A 278 47.40 30.21 4.88
CA GLU A 278 47.90 31.52 5.33
C GLU A 278 47.30 32.66 4.48
#